data_AF-A0A519QZJ1-F1
#
_entry.id   AF-A0A519QZJ1-F1
#
_cell.length_a   1.000
_cell.length_b   1.000
_cell.length_c   1.000
_cell.angle_alpha   90.00
_cell.angle_beta   90.00
_cell.angle_gamma   90.00
#
_symmetry.space_group_name_H-M   'P 1'
#
loop_
_entity.id
_entity.type
_entity.pdbx_description
1 polymer ?
#
loop_
_entity_poly.entity_id
_entity_poly.type
_entity_poly.pdbx_seq_one_letter_code
_entity_poly.pdbx_strand_id
1 'polypeptide(L)'
;MQVRGKAGTIRPKPMGQFAGSAVYSYVWPTSLDSAGVGFGSKQGILALAVTFHPDFDDAADGGANRHVWHPHWVVLVPDDACGKGSLKVKDIPAGTTPKVPATWPKVPLLIDSPTYPTTLATDTVEVRVPAPVIGATAGVKFDGVTSALKVNANLHAPLLCISNVFDVASGDLSLPGTIAR
;
A
#
# COMPACT_ATOMS: atom_id res chain seq x y z
N MET A 1 10.70 8.53 4.56
CA MET A 1 11.63 7.37 4.60
C MET A 1 12.84 7.71 3.78
N GLN A 2 14.04 7.37 4.27
CA GLN A 2 15.26 7.42 3.49
C GLN A 2 15.64 6.02 3.01
N VAL A 3 16.17 5.89 1.81
CA VAL A 3 16.62 4.64 1.19
C VAL A 3 18.10 4.74 0.83
N ARG A 4 18.79 3.60 0.66
CA ARG A 4 20.24 3.63 0.35
C ARG A 4 20.57 4.19 -1.05
N GLY A 5 19.63 4.12 -1.98
CA GLY A 5 19.80 4.51 -3.38
C GLY A 5 18.98 5.75 -3.76
N LYS A 6 18.76 5.95 -5.07
CA LYS A 6 17.87 7.01 -5.55
C LYS A 6 16.41 6.56 -5.54
N ALA A 7 15.58 7.19 -4.71
CA ALA A 7 14.17 6.90 -4.59
C ALA A 7 13.45 7.04 -5.94
N GLY A 8 12.62 6.06 -6.29
CA GLY A 8 11.71 6.09 -7.43
C GLY A 8 12.33 5.85 -8.81
N THR A 9 13.63 5.58 -8.87
CA THR A 9 14.35 5.30 -10.13
C THR A 9 14.10 3.90 -10.68
N ILE A 10 13.97 2.91 -9.79
CA ILE A 10 13.63 1.53 -10.15
C ILE A 10 12.10 1.40 -10.19
N ARG A 11 11.57 1.02 -11.36
CA ARG A 11 10.12 0.85 -11.61
C ARG A 11 9.87 -0.52 -12.25
N PRO A 12 8.71 -1.14 -12.01
CA PRO A 12 8.34 -2.36 -12.72
C PRO A 12 8.23 -2.09 -14.21
N LYS A 13 8.61 -3.07 -15.04
CA LYS A 13 8.42 -2.98 -16.49
C LYS A 13 6.93 -3.12 -16.82
N PRO A 14 6.35 -2.22 -17.65
CA PRO A 14 5.00 -2.40 -18.14
C PRO A 14 4.86 -3.72 -18.90
N MET A 15 3.78 -4.43 -18.66
CA MET A 15 3.43 -5.67 -19.34
C MET A 15 2.26 -5.49 -20.32
N GLY A 16 1.53 -4.37 -20.24
CA GLY A 16 0.36 -4.09 -21.06
C GLY A 16 -0.91 -4.81 -20.59
N GLN A 17 -0.89 -5.44 -19.42
CA GLN A 17 -2.03 -6.17 -18.86
C GLN A 17 -2.01 -6.18 -17.33
N PHE A 18 -3.20 -6.15 -16.72
CA PHE A 18 -3.35 -6.18 -15.26
C PHE A 18 -2.90 -7.51 -14.65
N ALA A 19 -3.35 -8.63 -15.21
CA ALA A 19 -3.04 -9.96 -14.71
C ALA A 19 -1.53 -10.25 -14.74
N GLY A 20 -0.95 -10.60 -13.58
CA GLY A 20 0.48 -10.90 -13.47
C GLY A 20 1.39 -9.68 -13.34
N SER A 21 0.86 -8.46 -13.45
CA SER A 21 1.63 -7.22 -13.36
C SER A 21 2.28 -7.02 -11.98
N ALA A 22 3.34 -6.22 -11.96
CA ALA A 22 4.09 -5.92 -10.75
C ALA A 22 3.80 -4.51 -10.24
N VAL A 23 3.78 -4.37 -8.91
CA VAL A 23 3.70 -3.10 -8.21
C VAL A 23 4.95 -2.96 -7.35
N TYR A 24 5.71 -1.88 -7.50
CA TYR A 24 6.83 -1.59 -6.58
C TYR A 24 6.38 -0.56 -5.55
N SER A 25 6.89 -0.68 -4.33
CA SER A 25 6.36 0.09 -3.20
C SER A 25 7.41 0.46 -2.15
N TYR A 26 7.18 1.63 -1.56
CA TYR A 26 7.76 2.14 -0.32
C TYR A 26 6.67 2.13 0.73
N VAL A 27 6.80 1.34 1.79
CA VAL A 27 5.69 1.00 2.69
C VAL A 27 6.05 1.40 4.12
N TRP A 28 5.07 1.97 4.82
CA TRP A 28 5.08 2.20 6.26
C TRP A 28 3.97 1.38 6.91
N PRO A 29 4.22 0.14 7.32
CA PRO A 29 3.31 -0.61 8.19
C PRO A 29 3.16 0.14 9.51
N THR A 30 1.94 0.24 10.03
CA THR A 30 1.65 1.01 11.24
C THR A 30 0.87 0.18 12.27
N SER A 31 0.85 0.66 13.50
CA SER A 31 -0.06 0.16 14.55
C SER A 31 -1.42 0.87 14.57
N LEU A 32 -1.73 1.70 13.57
CA LEU A 32 -3.00 2.43 13.50
C LEU A 32 -4.14 1.46 13.15
N ASP A 33 -5.31 1.66 13.74
CA ASP A 33 -6.50 0.91 13.37
C ASP A 33 -6.96 1.30 11.96
N SER A 34 -7.39 0.32 11.15
CA SER A 34 -7.84 0.56 9.78
C SER A 34 -9.03 1.54 9.69
N ALA A 35 -9.86 1.66 10.74
CA ALA A 35 -10.92 2.66 10.76
C ALA A 35 -10.40 4.10 10.80
N GLY A 36 -9.16 4.30 11.23
CA GLY A 36 -8.50 5.60 11.29
C GLY A 36 -8.45 6.31 9.95
N VAL A 37 -8.49 5.59 8.83
CA VAL A 37 -8.46 6.15 7.47
C VAL A 37 -9.71 5.82 6.65
N GLY A 38 -10.80 5.43 7.32
CA GLY A 38 -12.11 5.25 6.68
C GLY A 38 -12.47 3.81 6.30
N PHE A 39 -11.62 2.81 6.54
CA PHE A 39 -12.04 1.41 6.43
C PHE A 39 -12.93 0.96 7.61
N GLY A 40 -13.35 -0.30 7.61
CA GLY A 40 -13.83 -0.96 8.83
C GLY A 40 -12.75 -1.00 9.92
N SER A 41 -13.13 -1.21 11.17
CA SER A 41 -12.15 -1.34 12.28
C SER A 41 -11.47 -2.72 12.27
N LYS A 42 -10.22 -2.78 12.77
CA LYS A 42 -9.43 -4.01 12.96
C LYS A 42 -9.39 -4.94 11.75
N GLN A 43 -9.23 -4.39 10.54
CA GLN A 43 -9.31 -5.18 9.31
C GLN A 43 -8.01 -5.94 8.99
N GLY A 44 -6.89 -5.54 9.59
CA GLY A 44 -5.55 -6.07 9.34
C GLY A 44 -4.50 -5.03 9.74
N ILE A 45 -3.27 -5.20 9.22
CA ILE A 45 -2.20 -4.22 9.38
C ILE A 45 -2.48 -3.06 8.43
N LEU A 46 -2.69 -1.86 8.95
CA LEU A 46 -2.82 -0.67 8.12
C LEU A 46 -1.43 -0.15 7.73
N ALA A 47 -1.20 0.01 6.44
CA ALA A 47 0.06 0.52 5.91
C ALA A 47 -0.17 1.67 4.93
N LEU A 48 0.68 2.70 5.02
CA LEU A 48 0.82 3.69 3.95
C LEU A 48 1.82 3.14 2.93
N ALA A 49 1.51 3.18 1.65
CA ALA A 49 2.35 2.67 0.59
C ALA A 49 2.44 3.70 -0.54
N VAL A 50 3.65 4.13 -0.90
CA VAL A 50 3.91 4.88 -2.13
C VAL A 50 4.27 3.88 -3.21
N THR A 51 3.43 3.76 -4.23
CA THR A 51 3.52 2.72 -5.24
C THR A 51 3.78 3.28 -6.63
N PHE A 52 4.34 2.44 -7.48
CA PHE A 52 4.33 2.62 -8.93
C PHE A 52 3.83 1.33 -9.58
N HIS A 53 2.79 1.46 -10.39
CA HIS A 53 2.14 0.35 -11.07
C HIS A 53 1.69 0.80 -12.48
N PRO A 54 2.33 0.32 -13.56
CA PRO A 54 2.00 0.80 -14.91
C PRO A 54 0.73 0.16 -15.48
N ASP A 55 0.37 -1.03 -15.01
CA ASP A 55 -0.71 -1.86 -15.58
C ASP A 55 -1.87 -2.13 -14.60
N PHE A 56 -1.90 -1.46 -13.45
CA PHE A 56 -3.01 -1.51 -12.49
C PHE A 56 -3.67 -0.14 -12.47
N ASP A 57 -4.88 -0.02 -13.02
CA ASP A 57 -5.64 1.23 -12.90
C ASP A 57 -6.27 1.34 -11.50
N ASP A 58 -5.84 2.37 -10.76
CA ASP A 58 -6.30 2.71 -9.42
C ASP A 58 -7.10 4.02 -9.39
N ALA A 59 -7.53 4.53 -10.54
CA ALA A 59 -8.28 5.78 -10.60
C ALA A 59 -9.74 5.55 -10.19
N ALA A 60 -10.19 6.24 -9.15
CA ALA A 60 -11.59 6.24 -8.77
C ALA A 60 -12.48 6.78 -9.91
N ASP A 61 -13.71 6.28 -9.97
CA ASP A 61 -14.77 6.76 -10.87
C ASP A 61 -14.43 6.75 -12.37
N GLY A 62 -13.58 5.82 -12.81
CA GLY A 62 -13.24 5.68 -14.23
C GLY A 62 -12.28 6.74 -14.75
N GLY A 63 -11.48 7.35 -13.85
CA GLY A 63 -10.33 8.15 -14.25
C GLY A 63 -9.25 7.31 -14.95
N ALA A 64 -8.16 7.96 -15.34
CA ALA A 64 -7.02 7.29 -15.97
C ALA A 64 -5.93 6.96 -14.95
N ASN A 65 -5.28 5.81 -15.11
CA ASN A 65 -4.13 5.42 -14.31
C ASN A 65 -3.03 6.51 -14.27
N ARG A 66 -2.43 6.67 -13.09
CA ARG A 66 -1.38 7.63 -12.82
C ARG A 66 0.00 7.00 -13.02
N HIS A 67 0.68 7.36 -14.11
CA HIS A 67 2.07 6.96 -14.38
C HIS A 67 3.11 7.73 -13.56
N VAL A 68 2.85 7.92 -12.28
CA VAL A 68 3.72 8.57 -11.29
C VAL A 68 3.73 7.76 -10.00
N TRP A 69 4.74 7.96 -9.16
CA TRP A 69 4.70 7.43 -7.80
C TRP A 69 3.60 8.14 -7.01
N HIS A 70 2.73 7.39 -6.37
CA HIS A 70 1.60 7.95 -5.62
C HIS A 70 1.24 7.07 -4.40
N PRO A 71 0.58 7.64 -3.38
CA PRO A 71 0.35 6.96 -2.12
C PRO A 71 -1.01 6.25 -2.08
N HIS A 72 -1.07 5.21 -1.25
CA HIS A 72 -2.26 4.46 -0.85
C HIS A 72 -2.17 4.09 0.62
N TRP A 73 -3.28 4.15 1.34
CA TRP A 73 -3.57 3.29 2.46
C TRP A 73 -4.03 1.92 1.98
N VAL A 74 -3.40 0.87 2.51
CA VAL A 74 -3.76 -0.52 2.23
C VAL A 74 -3.92 -1.30 3.53
N VAL A 75 -4.81 -2.29 3.53
CA VAL A 75 -4.93 -3.26 4.62
C VAL A 75 -4.22 -4.54 4.24
N LEU A 76 -3.20 -4.91 5.01
CA LEU A 76 -2.44 -6.15 4.83
C LEU A 76 -2.93 -7.25 5.77
N VAL A 77 -3.05 -8.48 5.26
CA VAL A 77 -3.40 -9.68 6.02
C VAL A 77 -2.52 -10.86 5.62
N PRO A 78 -2.26 -11.82 6.52
CA PRO A 78 -1.55 -13.05 6.18
C PRO A 78 -2.36 -13.89 5.21
N ASP A 79 -1.67 -14.47 4.23
CA ASP A 79 -2.23 -15.45 3.31
C ASP A 79 -1.12 -16.35 2.76
N ASP A 80 -1.12 -17.61 3.19
CA ASP A 80 -0.13 -18.60 2.77
C ASP A 80 -0.24 -18.97 1.27
N ALA A 81 -1.35 -18.63 0.60
CA ALA A 81 -1.45 -18.76 -0.86
C ALA A 81 -0.50 -17.80 -1.59
N CYS A 82 -0.03 -16.73 -0.94
CA CYS A 82 1.03 -15.84 -1.41
C CYS A 82 2.44 -16.35 -1.07
N GLY A 83 2.55 -17.56 -0.51
CA GLY A 83 3.78 -18.10 0.09
C GLY A 83 3.67 -18.14 1.61
N LYS A 84 4.33 -19.13 2.22
CA LYS A 84 4.24 -19.36 3.67
C LYS A 84 4.71 -18.13 4.46
N GLY A 85 3.83 -17.61 5.33
CA GLY A 85 4.09 -16.41 6.13
C GLY A 85 4.04 -15.09 5.36
N SER A 86 3.65 -15.11 4.08
CA SER A 86 3.49 -13.90 3.26
C SER A 86 2.21 -13.14 3.64
N LEU A 87 2.21 -11.85 3.28
CA LEU A 87 1.04 -10.99 3.35
C LEU A 87 0.48 -10.72 1.95
N LYS A 88 -0.78 -10.30 1.93
CA LYS A 88 -1.46 -9.74 0.76
C LYS A 88 -2.17 -8.45 1.13
N VAL A 89 -2.55 -7.69 0.11
CA VAL A 89 -3.61 -6.69 0.28
C VAL A 89 -4.95 -7.42 0.42
N LYS A 90 -5.72 -7.07 1.45
CA LYS A 90 -6.97 -7.76 1.79
C LYS A 90 -8.00 -7.63 0.66
N ASP A 91 -8.41 -8.76 0.09
CA ASP A 91 -9.48 -8.81 -0.91
C ASP A 91 -10.83 -8.39 -0.31
N ILE A 92 -11.69 -7.81 -1.15
CA ILE A 92 -13.12 -7.61 -0.87
C ILE A 92 -13.88 -8.77 -1.54
N PRO A 93 -14.52 -9.67 -0.77
CA PRO A 93 -15.27 -10.78 -1.35
C PRO A 93 -16.43 -10.29 -2.24
N ALA A 94 -16.69 -11.01 -3.33
CA ALA A 94 -17.80 -10.70 -4.24
C ALA A 94 -19.14 -10.64 -3.49
N GLY A 95 -19.95 -9.63 -3.80
CA GLY A 95 -21.26 -9.42 -3.16
C GLY A 95 -21.21 -8.77 -1.78
N THR A 96 -20.03 -8.43 -1.26
CA THR A 96 -19.90 -7.70 0.02
C THR A 96 -19.76 -6.20 -0.18
N THR A 97 -20.16 -5.43 0.84
CA THR A 97 -20.12 -3.96 0.87
C THR A 97 -19.38 -3.47 2.11
N PRO A 98 -18.06 -3.72 2.22
CA PRO A 98 -17.29 -3.28 3.37
C PRO A 98 -17.24 -1.75 3.43
N LYS A 99 -17.00 -1.23 4.64
CA LYS A 99 -16.70 0.19 4.82
C LYS A 99 -15.33 0.49 4.19
N VAL A 100 -15.32 1.43 3.25
CA VAL A 100 -14.15 1.90 2.49
C VAL A 100 -14.11 3.44 2.46
N PRO A 101 -12.93 4.05 2.32
CA PRO A 101 -12.81 5.50 2.20
C PRO A 101 -13.43 6.02 0.90
N ALA A 102 -13.74 7.31 0.85
CA ALA A 102 -14.32 7.98 -0.31
C ALA A 102 -13.44 7.90 -1.58
N THR A 103 -12.12 7.75 -1.40
CA THR A 103 -11.13 7.63 -2.48
C THR A 103 -10.91 6.18 -2.93
N TRP A 104 -11.74 5.22 -2.49
CA TRP A 104 -11.63 3.83 -2.93
C TRP A 104 -11.88 3.70 -4.45
N PRO A 105 -10.97 3.06 -5.20
CA PRO A 105 -11.05 3.03 -6.66
C PRO A 105 -11.98 1.95 -7.23
N LYS A 106 -12.93 1.44 -6.43
CA LYS A 106 -13.91 0.42 -6.85
C LYS A 106 -13.29 -0.90 -7.33
N VAL A 107 -12.13 -1.26 -6.79
CA VAL A 107 -11.43 -2.52 -7.04
C VAL A 107 -11.65 -3.50 -5.88
N PRO A 108 -11.57 -4.82 -6.08
CA PRO A 108 -11.90 -5.81 -5.04
C PRO A 108 -10.77 -5.97 -3.98
N LEU A 109 -10.21 -4.86 -3.51
CA LEU A 109 -9.17 -4.78 -2.49
C LEU A 109 -9.49 -3.66 -1.51
N LEU A 110 -9.11 -3.85 -0.23
CA LEU A 110 -9.08 -2.78 0.76
C LEU A 110 -7.84 -1.90 0.55
N ILE A 111 -7.96 -1.04 -0.46
CA ILE A 111 -7.06 0.08 -0.74
C ILE A 111 -7.85 1.38 -0.78
N ASP A 112 -7.16 2.50 -0.75
CA ASP A 112 -7.71 3.78 -1.17
C ASP A 112 -6.88 4.32 -2.36
N SER A 113 -7.21 5.49 -2.91
CA SER A 113 -6.40 6.14 -3.97
C SER A 113 -6.42 7.68 -3.83
N PRO A 114 -5.74 8.24 -2.82
CA PRO A 114 -5.74 9.66 -2.54
C PRO A 114 -4.76 10.42 -3.46
N THR A 115 -4.89 11.75 -3.45
CA THR A 115 -4.01 12.69 -4.15
C THR A 115 -3.05 13.41 -3.19
N TYR A 116 -2.60 12.73 -2.13
CA TYR A 116 -1.71 13.35 -1.14
C TYR A 116 -0.39 13.81 -1.79
N PRO A 117 0.11 15.01 -1.43
CA PRO A 117 1.41 15.47 -1.89
C PRO A 117 2.49 14.44 -1.58
N THR A 118 3.18 14.00 -2.63
CA THR A 118 4.18 12.94 -2.57
C THR A 118 5.42 13.40 -3.31
N THR A 119 6.56 13.34 -2.63
CA THR A 119 7.85 13.78 -3.17
C THR A 119 8.86 12.65 -3.03
N LEU A 120 9.51 12.31 -4.15
CA LEU A 120 10.68 11.44 -4.17
C LEU A 120 11.86 12.31 -4.62
N ALA A 121 12.74 12.64 -3.68
CA ALA A 121 13.89 13.50 -3.90
C ALA A 121 15.14 12.82 -3.36
N THR A 122 16.18 12.74 -4.20
CA THR A 122 17.42 12.02 -3.89
C THR A 122 17.15 10.59 -3.42
N ASP A 123 17.28 10.37 -2.12
CA ASP A 123 17.18 9.14 -1.36
C ASP A 123 15.97 9.15 -0.42
N THR A 124 15.12 10.17 -0.50
CA THR A 124 14.01 10.40 0.42
C THR A 124 12.66 10.24 -0.28
N VAL A 125 11.75 9.51 0.37
CA VAL A 125 10.34 9.41 0.04
C VAL A 125 9.53 10.11 1.13
N GLU A 126 8.76 11.14 0.75
CA GLU A 126 7.90 11.93 1.61
C GLU A 126 6.45 11.86 1.12
N VAL A 127 5.51 11.67 2.05
CA VAL A 127 4.06 11.81 1.81
C VAL A 127 3.50 12.76 2.87
N ARG A 128 2.68 13.72 2.45
CA ARG A 128 1.99 14.64 3.36
C ARG A 128 0.54 14.22 3.52
N VAL A 129 0.23 13.51 4.60
CA VAL A 129 -1.13 13.08 4.92
C VAL A 129 -1.86 14.20 5.68
N PRO A 130 -3.04 14.65 5.22
CA PRO A 130 -3.82 15.65 5.94
C PRO A 130 -4.24 15.15 7.34
N ALA A 131 -4.04 15.97 8.37
CA ALA A 131 -4.40 15.61 9.75
C ALA A 131 -5.85 15.11 9.94
N PRO A 132 -6.88 15.68 9.26
CA PRO A 132 -8.26 15.19 9.39
C PRO A 132 -8.47 13.74 8.90
N VAL A 133 -7.57 13.22 8.06
CA VAL A 133 -7.67 11.85 7.53
C VAL A 133 -7.31 10.82 8.58
N ILE A 134 -6.31 11.09 9.42
CA ILE A 134 -5.67 10.10 10.31
C ILE A 134 -6.04 10.28 11.78
N GLY A 135 -6.71 11.39 12.13
CA GLY A 135 -7.14 11.68 13.51
C GLY A 135 -5.96 11.84 14.46
N ALA A 136 -6.14 11.44 15.73
CA ALA A 136 -5.08 11.45 16.72
C ALA A 136 -4.07 10.31 16.44
N THR A 137 -2.83 10.66 16.11
CA THR A 137 -1.79 9.68 15.72
C THR A 137 -0.61 9.61 16.68
N ALA A 138 -0.60 10.43 17.73
CA ALA A 138 0.42 10.38 18.77
C ALA A 138 0.56 8.96 19.34
N GLY A 139 1.78 8.43 19.34
CA GLY A 139 2.08 7.09 19.84
C GLY A 139 1.86 5.94 18.84
N VAL A 140 1.36 6.22 17.63
CA VAL A 140 1.31 5.21 16.56
C VAL A 140 2.71 4.77 16.21
N LYS A 141 2.93 3.45 16.20
CA LYS A 141 4.19 2.83 15.81
C LYS A 141 4.22 2.57 14.32
N PHE A 142 5.41 2.61 13.73
CA PHE A 142 5.59 2.28 12.31
C PHE A 142 7.01 1.78 12.01
N ASP A 143 7.17 1.23 10.81
CA ASP A 143 8.46 0.87 10.22
C ASP A 143 8.59 1.39 8.79
N GLY A 144 9.73 1.16 8.14
CA GLY A 144 9.94 1.38 6.72
C GLY A 144 10.26 0.08 6.01
N VAL A 145 9.56 -0.21 4.92
CA VAL A 145 9.75 -1.41 4.11
C VAL A 145 9.84 -1.02 2.64
N THR A 146 10.74 -1.65 1.90
CA THR A 146 10.73 -1.61 0.43
C THR A 146 10.32 -2.97 -0.09
N SER A 147 9.31 -3.02 -0.97
CA SER A 147 8.73 -4.30 -1.39
C SER A 147 8.18 -4.26 -2.81
N ALA A 148 8.02 -5.46 -3.39
CA ALA A 148 7.28 -5.67 -4.62
C ALA A 148 6.03 -6.50 -4.33
N LEU A 149 4.94 -6.17 -5.02
CA LEU A 149 3.71 -6.93 -5.05
C LEU A 149 3.46 -7.44 -6.46
N LYS A 150 2.67 -8.50 -6.57
CA LYS A 150 2.29 -9.11 -7.84
C LYS A 150 0.79 -9.33 -7.89
N VAL A 151 0.17 -8.84 -8.96
CA VAL A 151 -1.23 -9.14 -9.28
C VAL A 151 -1.32 -10.60 -9.70
N ASN A 152 -2.28 -11.33 -9.14
CA ASN A 152 -2.47 -12.73 -9.45
C ASN A 152 -2.87 -12.92 -10.91
N ALA A 153 -2.22 -13.85 -11.60
CA ALA A 153 -2.45 -14.08 -13.03
C ALA A 153 -3.85 -14.63 -13.33
N ASN A 154 -4.48 -15.29 -12.36
CA ASN A 154 -5.84 -15.81 -12.49
C ASN A 154 -6.92 -14.80 -12.04
N LEU A 155 -6.54 -13.61 -11.57
CA LEU A 155 -7.44 -12.55 -11.08
C LEU A 155 -8.40 -12.99 -9.96
N HIS A 156 -8.07 -14.06 -9.22
CA HIS A 156 -8.80 -14.52 -8.05
C HIS A 156 -8.06 -14.17 -6.76
N ALA A 157 -8.77 -14.27 -5.63
CA ALA A 157 -8.18 -14.13 -4.31
C ALA A 157 -7.12 -15.23 -4.07
N PRO A 158 -5.91 -14.89 -3.58
CA PRO A 158 -5.44 -13.53 -3.29
C PRO A 158 -5.13 -12.75 -4.57
N LEU A 159 -5.73 -11.56 -4.74
CA LEU A 159 -5.55 -10.78 -5.97
C LEU A 159 -4.19 -10.07 -6.02
N LEU A 160 -3.68 -9.58 -4.88
CA LEU A 160 -2.43 -8.82 -4.81
C LEU A 160 -1.56 -9.28 -3.64
N CYS A 161 -0.56 -10.11 -3.95
CA CYS A 161 0.38 -10.68 -2.99
C CYS A 161 1.63 -9.82 -2.85
N ILE A 162 2.20 -9.73 -1.64
CA ILE A 162 3.60 -9.30 -1.49
C ILE A 162 4.48 -10.42 -2.07
N SER A 163 5.17 -10.14 -3.17
CA SER A 163 5.99 -11.11 -3.90
C SER A 163 7.45 -11.05 -3.52
N ASN A 164 7.92 -9.91 -3.00
CA ASN A 164 9.27 -9.75 -2.50
C ASN A 164 9.36 -8.63 -1.46
N VAL A 165 10.18 -8.82 -0.43
CA VAL A 165 10.57 -7.78 0.51
C VAL A 165 12.05 -7.52 0.29
N PHE A 166 12.39 -6.32 -0.16
CA PHE A 166 13.77 -5.96 -0.49
C PHE A 166 14.57 -5.54 0.74
N ASP A 167 13.94 -4.75 1.62
CA ASP A 167 14.56 -4.26 2.84
C ASP A 167 13.49 -3.90 3.87
N VAL A 168 13.84 -4.07 5.15
CA VAL A 168 13.05 -3.67 6.32
C VAL A 168 13.95 -2.82 7.19
N ALA A 169 13.56 -1.59 7.50
CA ALA A 169 14.44 -0.63 8.17
C ALA A 169 14.88 -1.09 9.57
N SER A 170 14.00 -1.77 10.33
CA SER A 170 14.35 -2.41 11.60
C SER A 170 15.08 -3.76 11.45
N GLY A 171 15.05 -4.36 10.26
CA GLY A 171 15.53 -5.72 10.00
C GLY A 171 14.57 -6.84 10.41
N ASP A 172 13.63 -6.59 11.33
CA ASP A 172 12.75 -7.61 11.91
C ASP A 172 11.26 -7.23 11.96
N LEU A 173 10.91 -6.04 11.45
CA LEU A 173 9.57 -5.46 11.46
C LEU A 173 9.02 -5.19 12.87
N SER A 174 9.89 -4.88 13.83
CA SER A 174 9.53 -4.53 15.23
C SER A 174 8.74 -3.21 15.38
N LEU A 175 8.59 -2.44 14.29
CA LEU A 175 7.95 -1.11 14.25
C LEU A 175 8.55 -0.11 15.26
N PRO A 176 9.87 0.17 15.21
CA PRO A 176 10.54 1.00 16.20
C PRO A 176 10.20 2.51 16.07
N GLY A 177 9.68 2.94 14.91
CA GLY A 177 9.27 4.32 14.69
C GLY A 177 8.04 4.69 15.52
N THR A 178 7.90 5.95 15.91
CA THR A 178 6.73 6.46 16.64
C THR A 178 6.34 7.84 16.13
N ILE A 179 5.05 8.06 15.88
CA ILE A 179 4.51 9.38 15.52
C ILE A 179 4.41 10.24 16.78
N ALA A 180 5.11 11.38 16.80
CA ALA A 180 5.29 12.19 18.00
C ALA A 180 4.20 13.26 18.22
N ARG A 181 3.38 13.57 17.21
CA ARG A 181 2.34 14.61 17.26
C ARG A 181 1.13 14.20 16.44
#